data_AF-A0A2T6F563-F1
#
_entry.id   AF-A0A2T6F563-F1
#
_cell.length_a   1.000
_cell.length_b   1.000
_cell.length_c   1.000
_cell.angle_alpha   90.00
_cell.angle_beta   90.00
_cell.angle_gamma   90.00
#
_symmetry.space_group_name_H-M   'P 1'
#
loop_
_entity.id
_entity.type
_entity.pdbx_description
1 polymer ?
#
loop_
_entity_poly.entity_id
_entity_poly.type
_entity_poly.pdbx_seq_one_letter_code
_entity_poly.pdbx_strand_id
1 'polypeptide(L)'
;MRSHRPVQQAGREAACSGSQDRPRGAKSARLGGLTLVLAFVLALAPALDARAVAATNNSPKITERSKQKQAAEAERAGLQQKLNVLQSDINQTETAKDDAADALADSEAAISTANRALFDLSGEQTQTQAKLNTLAKKHSELSKTVAAQQIQMGALLRQQYLAGNEDRIKLLLSGDNPNQINRELQYMGYVSKAQAKLIEALRTNLQAIEANQAETQNAKNELDEIALEQRTQKAALEKEKNIRAGLLTQLSSKLVAQRKEVGKTQRDEQRLAGLVDKLAVLIEAQKKAEAILREQRRQEQLAKAQAAALAKAQAQIKAQAARALEQQRQRERAALAKKSKTPEARQNPPAKAPAFTPDPIDDDQPPPQTATTAPPAPAAPIAHNDVTPDANSPDTAYGKPFASLRGLLRLPLRGDLMNRFGSKRGDGPASRGVFIRAPEGTEVKAVAAGRVVFADWLRGFGNLIIVDHGNEYMTIYGNNQALLKRPGDVVKAGDIIANAGNSGGNEQSGLYFEIRHQGRAFDPISWVTTR
;
A
#
# COMPACT_ATOMS: atom_id res chain seq x y z
N MET A 1 61.04 -23.26 -6.05
CA MET A 1 61.68 -24.19 -5.10
C MET A 1 62.05 -23.45 -3.82
N ARG A 2 61.26 -23.58 -2.76
CA ARG A 2 61.67 -23.51 -1.35
C ARG A 2 60.52 -24.03 -0.49
N SER A 3 60.90 -24.85 0.48
CA SER A 3 60.11 -25.87 1.14
C SER A 3 59.37 -25.38 2.39
N HIS A 4 58.21 -26.01 2.61
CA HIS A 4 57.59 -26.43 3.87
C HIS A 4 58.02 -25.79 5.22
N ARG A 5 57.00 -25.33 5.98
CA ARG A 5 56.57 -26.01 7.21
C ARG A 5 55.11 -25.65 7.59
N PRO A 6 54.32 -26.59 8.14
CA PRO A 6 52.95 -26.37 8.58
C PRO A 6 52.88 -26.01 10.08
N VAL A 7 51.86 -25.26 10.48
CA VAL A 7 51.53 -24.98 11.88
C VAL A 7 50.48 -25.98 12.36
N GLN A 8 50.79 -26.59 13.50
CA GLN A 8 50.08 -27.68 14.16
C GLN A 8 49.10 -27.14 15.21
N GLN A 9 47.95 -27.81 15.34
CA GLN A 9 46.93 -27.61 16.36
C GLN A 9 47.45 -27.85 17.78
N ALA A 10 46.92 -27.10 18.76
CA ALA A 10 46.82 -27.55 20.15
C ALA A 10 45.66 -26.82 20.88
N GLY A 11 44.60 -27.61 21.15
CA GLY A 11 43.88 -27.73 22.43
C GLY A 11 43.30 -26.49 23.14
N ARG A 12 41.98 -26.53 23.36
CA ARG A 12 41.47 -26.57 24.74
C ARG A 12 40.02 -27.08 24.83
N GLU A 13 39.90 -28.21 25.52
CA GLU A 13 38.69 -28.82 26.04
C GLU A 13 38.07 -27.93 27.13
N ALA A 14 36.73 -27.93 27.21
CA ALA A 14 35.99 -27.55 28.41
C ALA A 14 34.75 -28.45 28.53
N ALA A 15 34.90 -29.49 29.33
CA ALA A 15 33.81 -30.22 29.95
C ALA A 15 33.95 -30.05 31.47
N CYS A 16 32.87 -29.64 32.15
CA CYS A 16 32.36 -30.28 33.38
C CYS A 16 31.37 -29.38 34.15
N SER A 17 30.20 -29.99 34.39
CA SER A 17 29.54 -30.15 35.69
C SER A 17 28.49 -29.13 36.18
N GLY A 18 27.43 -29.73 36.74
CA GLY A 18 26.56 -29.17 37.78
C GLY A 18 25.28 -28.53 37.24
N SER A 19 24.07 -28.86 37.68
CA SER A 19 23.60 -29.81 38.69
C SER A 19 22.07 -29.78 38.62
N GLN A 20 21.46 -30.96 38.69
CA GLN A 20 20.05 -31.14 39.04
C GLN A 20 19.76 -30.50 40.40
N ASP A 21 18.62 -29.82 40.52
CA ASP A 21 17.91 -29.76 41.80
C ASP A 21 16.39 -29.69 41.60
N ARG A 22 15.73 -30.76 42.05
CA ARG A 22 14.33 -30.75 42.49
C ARG A 22 14.33 -30.36 43.97
N PRO A 23 13.19 -29.88 44.49
CA PRO A 23 12.68 -30.59 45.67
C PRO A 23 11.21 -31.01 45.53
N ARG A 24 10.95 -32.20 46.09
CA ARG A 24 9.64 -32.69 46.54
C ARG A 24 9.46 -32.31 48.01
N GLY A 25 8.20 -32.13 48.40
CA GLY A 25 7.71 -32.16 49.78
C GLY A 25 7.17 -30.81 50.25
N ALA A 26 6.08 -30.71 51.01
CA ALA A 26 5.20 -31.71 51.58
C ALA A 26 3.89 -31.02 52.02
N LYS A 27 2.78 -31.76 51.89
CA LYS A 27 1.66 -31.94 52.85
C LYS A 27 0.90 -30.75 53.47
N SER A 28 -0.39 -31.06 53.65
CA SER A 28 -1.34 -30.64 54.72
C SER A 28 -2.24 -29.41 54.52
N ALA A 29 -3.48 -29.71 54.11
CA ALA A 29 -4.72 -29.55 54.89
C ALA A 29 -5.12 -28.17 55.47
N ARG A 30 -6.31 -27.71 55.04
CA ARG A 30 -7.40 -27.06 55.80
C ARG A 30 -8.52 -26.78 54.78
N LEU A 31 -9.64 -27.51 54.73
CA LEU A 31 -10.82 -27.52 55.60
C LEU A 31 -11.41 -26.13 55.92
N GLY A 32 -12.66 -25.92 55.50
CA GLY A 32 -13.50 -24.74 55.69
C GLY A 32 -14.17 -24.38 54.35
N GLY A 33 -15.42 -24.74 54.04
CA GLY A 33 -16.59 -24.88 54.89
C GLY A 33 -17.41 -23.60 54.82
N LEU A 34 -18.31 -23.48 53.83
CA LEU A 34 -19.54 -22.70 53.98
C LEU A 34 -20.64 -23.25 53.06
N THR A 35 -21.45 -24.09 53.66
CA THR A 35 -22.83 -24.43 53.31
C THR A 35 -23.72 -23.19 53.32
N LEU A 36 -24.57 -23.02 52.31
CA LEU A 36 -25.90 -22.43 52.53
C LEU A 36 -26.95 -23.43 52.06
N VAL A 37 -27.67 -23.92 53.06
CA VAL A 37 -28.87 -24.75 53.02
C VAL A 37 -30.05 -23.87 52.59
N LEU A 38 -30.88 -24.36 51.68
CA LEU A 38 -32.33 -24.20 51.86
C LEU A 38 -33.04 -25.47 51.37
N ALA A 39 -33.65 -26.12 52.36
CA ALA A 39 -34.35 -27.38 52.25
C ALA A 39 -35.85 -27.16 51.96
N PHE A 40 -36.38 -28.00 51.07
CA PHE A 40 -37.58 -28.83 51.27
C PHE A 40 -38.90 -28.18 51.74
N VAL A 41 -39.91 -28.20 50.86
CA VAL A 41 -41.29 -28.60 51.24
C VAL A 41 -41.87 -29.47 50.13
N LEU A 42 -42.30 -30.67 50.53
CA LEU A 42 -42.96 -31.70 49.74
C LEU A 42 -44.48 -31.66 50.03
N ALA A 43 -45.26 -31.90 48.97
CA ALA A 43 -46.62 -32.47 48.94
C ALA A 43 -47.81 -31.65 49.52
N LEU A 44 -48.78 -31.31 48.64
CA LEU A 44 -50.11 -31.94 48.64
C LEU A 44 -50.91 -31.53 47.38
N ALA A 45 -51.43 -32.52 46.65
CA ALA A 45 -52.50 -32.33 45.68
C ALA A 45 -53.83 -32.04 46.41
N PRO A 46 -54.74 -31.29 45.77
CA PRO A 46 -56.03 -31.90 45.47
C PRO A 46 -56.46 -31.69 44.02
N ALA A 47 -57.21 -32.67 43.56
CA ALA A 47 -57.81 -32.76 42.24
C ALA A 47 -59.11 -31.93 42.16
N LEU A 48 -59.48 -31.55 40.94
CA LEU A 48 -60.79 -31.08 40.47
C LEU A 48 -61.34 -29.77 41.08
N ASP A 49 -61.27 -28.68 40.31
CA ASP A 49 -62.45 -28.27 39.54
C ASP A 49 -62.08 -27.31 38.41
N ALA A 50 -62.39 -27.74 37.19
CA ALA A 50 -62.17 -27.00 35.97
C ALA A 50 -63.34 -26.04 35.75
N ARG A 51 -63.09 -24.73 35.80
CA ARG A 51 -63.91 -23.74 35.10
C ARG A 51 -63.03 -22.92 34.18
N ALA A 52 -62.65 -23.59 33.09
CA ALA A 52 -62.07 -22.96 31.92
C ALA A 52 -63.07 -21.95 31.35
N VAL A 53 -62.85 -20.66 31.61
CA VAL A 53 -63.24 -19.65 30.63
C VAL A 53 -62.38 -19.93 29.42
N ALA A 54 -62.98 -20.57 28.42
CA ALA A 54 -62.37 -20.81 27.13
C ALA A 54 -62.11 -19.45 26.45
N ALA A 55 -60.99 -18.81 26.81
CA ALA A 55 -60.29 -17.96 25.88
C ALA A 55 -59.86 -18.90 24.75
N THR A 56 -60.61 -18.87 23.65
CA THR A 56 -60.24 -19.56 22.42
C THR A 56 -58.81 -19.17 22.08
N ASN A 57 -57.88 -20.11 22.27
CA ASN A 57 -56.53 -20.06 21.71
C ASN A 57 -56.65 -20.09 20.19
N ASN A 58 -57.00 -18.96 19.60
CA ASN A 58 -56.83 -18.71 18.18
C ASN A 58 -55.42 -18.18 18.00
N SER A 59 -54.44 -19.08 18.03
CA SER A 59 -53.11 -18.77 17.49
C SER A 59 -53.34 -18.26 16.05
N PRO A 60 -52.91 -17.03 15.71
CA PRO A 60 -53.12 -16.50 14.38
C PRO A 60 -52.50 -17.47 13.37
N LYS A 61 -53.28 -17.95 12.40
CA LYS A 61 -52.77 -18.78 11.31
C LYS A 61 -51.64 -18.00 10.64
N ILE A 62 -50.40 -18.45 10.84
CA ILE A 62 -49.20 -17.84 10.24
C ILE A 62 -49.36 -17.95 8.72
N THR A 63 -49.62 -16.81 8.06
CA THR A 63 -49.76 -16.73 6.60
C THR A 63 -48.45 -17.15 5.94
N GLU A 64 -48.49 -17.83 4.79
CA GLU A 64 -47.28 -18.23 4.03
C GLU A 64 -46.28 -17.06 3.83
N ARG A 65 -46.78 -15.84 3.60
CA ARG A 65 -45.95 -14.63 3.49
C ARG A 65 -45.21 -14.26 4.77
N SER A 66 -45.78 -14.53 5.93
CA SER A 66 -45.11 -14.31 7.21
C SER A 66 -44.03 -15.36 7.50
N LYS A 67 -44.22 -16.61 7.04
CA LYS A 67 -43.15 -17.63 7.04
C LYS A 67 -42.02 -17.23 6.09
N GLN A 68 -42.35 -16.75 4.89
CA GLN A 68 -41.36 -16.25 3.92
C GLN A 68 -40.58 -15.03 4.45
N LYS A 69 -41.25 -14.12 5.17
CA LYS A 69 -40.57 -13.01 5.85
C LYS A 69 -39.61 -13.51 6.95
N GLN A 70 -40.05 -14.42 7.81
CA GLN A 70 -39.18 -15.00 8.85
C GLN A 70 -37.98 -15.76 8.26
N ALA A 71 -38.19 -16.48 7.14
CA ALA A 71 -37.11 -17.13 6.42
C ALA A 71 -36.11 -16.11 5.83
N ALA A 72 -36.59 -15.05 5.18
CA ALA A 72 -35.73 -13.99 4.64
C ALA A 72 -34.98 -13.20 5.74
N GLU A 73 -35.61 -12.98 6.91
CA GLU A 73 -34.96 -12.37 8.08
C GLU A 73 -33.89 -13.29 8.68
N ALA A 74 -34.12 -14.59 8.74
CA ALA A 74 -33.12 -15.57 9.19
C ALA A 74 -31.93 -15.66 8.22
N GLU A 75 -32.19 -15.66 6.91
CA GLU A 75 -31.14 -15.61 5.89
C GLU A 75 -30.32 -14.32 5.97
N ARG A 76 -30.98 -13.18 6.16
CA ARG A 76 -30.31 -11.89 6.36
C ARG A 76 -29.45 -11.88 7.63
N ALA A 77 -29.96 -12.38 8.75
CA ALA A 77 -29.19 -12.50 9.99
C ALA A 77 -27.94 -13.38 9.78
N GLY A 78 -28.07 -14.46 9.02
CA GLY A 78 -26.94 -15.30 8.60
C GLY A 78 -25.93 -14.55 7.73
N LEU A 79 -26.38 -13.72 6.79
CA LEU A 79 -25.51 -12.86 5.99
C LEU A 79 -24.81 -11.79 6.83
N GLN A 80 -25.50 -11.18 7.79
CA GLN A 80 -24.90 -10.20 8.71
C GLN A 80 -23.83 -10.84 9.60
N GLN A 81 -24.07 -12.05 10.10
CA GLN A 81 -23.05 -12.79 10.83
C GLN A 81 -21.85 -13.12 9.94
N LYS A 82 -22.08 -13.55 8.68
CA LYS A 82 -20.99 -13.75 7.71
C LYS A 82 -20.25 -12.47 7.40
N LEU A 83 -20.93 -11.33 7.28
CA LEU A 83 -20.32 -10.03 7.04
C LEU A 83 -19.44 -9.61 8.23
N ASN A 84 -19.90 -9.83 9.46
CA ASN A 84 -19.11 -9.57 10.67
C ASN A 84 -17.88 -10.49 10.77
N VAL A 85 -18.02 -11.77 10.42
CA VAL A 85 -16.88 -12.71 10.35
C VAL A 85 -15.92 -12.29 9.25
N LEU A 86 -16.40 -11.98 8.05
CA LEU A 86 -15.56 -11.48 6.95
C LEU A 86 -14.86 -10.16 7.32
N GLN A 87 -15.54 -9.26 8.06
CA GLN A 87 -14.93 -8.03 8.55
C GLN A 87 -13.85 -8.32 9.61
N SER A 88 -14.09 -9.29 10.49
CA SER A 88 -13.09 -9.77 11.44
C SER A 88 -11.91 -10.45 10.74
N ASP A 89 -12.15 -11.28 9.73
CA ASP A 89 -11.12 -11.94 8.92
C ASP A 89 -10.33 -10.92 8.09
N ILE A 90 -10.96 -9.84 7.62
CA ILE A 90 -10.28 -8.70 7.01
C ILE A 90 -9.37 -8.04 8.03
N ASN A 91 -9.85 -7.76 9.24
CA ASN A 91 -9.02 -7.18 10.30
C ASN A 91 -7.85 -8.11 10.69
N GLN A 92 -8.06 -9.43 10.72
CA GLN A 92 -6.98 -10.42 10.90
C GLN A 92 -6.05 -10.50 9.68
N THR A 93 -6.58 -10.24 8.48
CA THR A 93 -5.76 -10.11 7.28
C THR A 93 -5.01 -8.78 7.26
N GLU A 94 -5.49 -7.73 7.94
CA GLU A 94 -4.72 -6.52 8.19
C GLU A 94 -3.54 -6.82 9.10
N THR A 95 -3.69 -7.63 10.15
CA THR A 95 -2.53 -8.09 10.92
C THR A 95 -1.59 -8.98 10.10
N ALA A 96 -2.11 -9.85 9.22
CA ALA A 96 -1.27 -10.61 8.29
C ALA A 96 -0.62 -9.73 7.20
N LYS A 97 -1.23 -8.59 6.86
CA LYS A 97 -0.64 -7.55 6.01
C LYS A 97 0.45 -6.81 6.79
N ASP A 98 0.36 -6.71 8.10
CA ASP A 98 1.44 -6.19 8.93
C ASP A 98 2.67 -7.09 8.82
N ASP A 99 2.52 -8.41 9.00
CA ASP A 99 3.60 -9.38 8.82
C ASP A 99 4.14 -9.41 7.38
N ALA A 100 3.25 -9.34 6.37
CA ALA A 100 3.66 -9.28 4.96
C ALA A 100 4.35 -7.95 4.60
N ALA A 101 4.00 -6.85 5.26
CA ALA A 101 4.68 -5.58 5.10
C ALA A 101 6.07 -5.60 5.73
N ASP A 102 6.26 -6.32 6.83
CA ASP A 102 7.57 -6.51 7.45
C ASP A 102 8.47 -7.40 6.57
N ALA A 103 7.93 -8.51 6.02
CA ALA A 103 8.65 -9.33 5.04
C ALA A 103 8.98 -8.56 3.74
N LEU A 104 8.08 -7.66 3.31
CA LEU A 104 8.35 -6.75 2.19
C LEU A 104 9.43 -5.72 2.56
N ALA A 105 9.45 -5.23 3.80
CA ALA A 105 10.45 -4.28 4.28
C ALA A 105 11.86 -4.86 4.20
N ASP A 106 12.05 -6.11 4.60
CA ASP A 106 13.36 -6.78 4.51
C ASP A 106 13.85 -6.87 3.06
N SER A 107 12.98 -7.27 2.13
CA SER A 107 13.33 -7.35 0.71
C SER A 107 13.58 -5.97 0.09
N GLU A 108 12.78 -4.96 0.44
CA GLU A 108 12.98 -3.57 0.01
C GLU A 108 14.29 -2.97 0.56
N ALA A 109 14.65 -3.30 1.80
CA ALA A 109 15.91 -2.90 2.42
C ALA A 109 17.10 -3.60 1.75
N ALA A 110 16.97 -4.88 1.41
CA ALA A 110 17.98 -5.64 0.67
C ALA A 110 18.17 -5.09 -0.75
N ILE A 111 17.08 -4.80 -1.48
CA ILE A 111 17.10 -4.14 -2.80
C ILE A 111 17.79 -2.78 -2.71
N SER A 112 17.44 -1.98 -1.70
CA SER A 112 18.05 -0.67 -1.46
C SER A 112 19.55 -0.78 -1.19
N THR A 113 19.97 -1.76 -0.40
CA THR A 113 21.39 -2.02 -0.09
C THR A 113 22.17 -2.49 -1.31
N ALA A 114 21.62 -3.41 -2.10
CA ALA A 114 22.25 -3.90 -3.34
C ALA A 114 22.39 -2.79 -4.38
N ASN A 115 21.35 -1.97 -4.58
CA ASN A 115 21.42 -0.81 -5.49
C ASN A 115 22.44 0.24 -5.03
N ARG A 116 22.54 0.49 -3.72
CA ARG A 116 23.56 1.38 -3.16
C ARG A 116 24.96 0.85 -3.41
N ALA A 117 25.20 -0.45 -3.15
CA ALA A 117 26.48 -1.08 -3.44
C ALA A 117 26.84 -0.98 -4.93
N LEU A 118 25.87 -1.19 -5.83
CA LEU A 118 26.09 -1.00 -7.27
C LEU A 118 26.43 0.44 -7.66
N PHE A 119 25.82 1.42 -7.00
CA PHE A 119 26.13 2.83 -7.19
C PHE A 119 27.54 3.17 -6.71
N ASP A 120 27.92 2.73 -5.52
CA ASP A 120 29.25 2.92 -4.94
C ASP A 120 30.34 2.29 -5.84
N LEU A 121 30.13 1.02 -6.26
CA LEU A 121 31.02 0.31 -7.18
C LEU A 121 31.14 0.98 -8.55
N SER A 122 30.08 1.59 -9.07
CA SER A 122 30.13 2.37 -10.31
C SER A 122 30.98 3.63 -10.16
N GLY A 123 30.94 4.27 -8.98
CA GLY A 123 31.79 5.40 -8.63
C GLY A 123 33.26 5.00 -8.59
N GLU A 124 33.57 3.91 -7.87
CA GLU A 124 34.92 3.34 -7.78
C GLU A 124 35.46 2.94 -9.16
N GLN A 125 34.65 2.28 -9.98
CA GLN A 125 35.01 1.94 -11.36
C GLN A 125 35.42 3.16 -12.18
N THR A 126 34.66 4.25 -12.07
CA THR A 126 34.93 5.50 -12.80
C THR A 126 36.23 6.15 -12.31
N GLN A 127 36.47 6.15 -11.00
CA GLN A 127 37.68 6.68 -10.39
C GLN A 127 38.92 5.85 -10.81
N THR A 128 38.82 4.52 -10.79
CA THR A 128 39.91 3.62 -11.19
C THR A 128 40.21 3.73 -12.68
N GLN A 129 39.18 3.92 -13.53
CA GLN A 129 39.39 4.21 -14.95
C GLN A 129 40.10 5.56 -15.17
N ALA A 130 39.74 6.60 -14.42
CA ALA A 130 40.42 7.89 -14.47
C ALA A 130 41.89 7.79 -13.99
N LYS A 131 42.15 6.97 -12.97
CA LYS A 131 43.50 6.65 -12.49
C LYS A 131 44.32 5.94 -13.56
N LEU A 132 43.78 4.92 -14.23
CA LEU A 132 44.43 4.24 -15.37
C LEU A 132 44.77 5.20 -16.51
N ASN A 133 43.87 6.11 -16.86
CA ASN A 133 44.13 7.13 -17.88
C ASN A 133 45.29 8.04 -17.47
N THR A 134 45.39 8.39 -16.18
CA THR A 134 46.48 9.21 -15.64
C THR A 134 47.81 8.44 -15.64
N LEU A 135 47.81 7.16 -15.23
CA LEU A 135 48.99 6.30 -15.24
C LEU A 135 49.52 6.09 -16.66
N ALA A 136 48.62 5.87 -17.63
CA ALA A 136 48.98 5.75 -19.04
C ALA A 136 49.65 7.01 -19.59
N LYS A 137 49.16 8.21 -19.23
CA LYS A 137 49.81 9.48 -19.59
C LYS A 137 51.21 9.59 -18.98
N LYS A 138 51.34 9.33 -17.67
CA LYS A 138 52.64 9.32 -16.98
C LYS A 138 53.63 8.34 -17.61
N HIS A 139 53.19 7.12 -17.95
CA HIS A 139 54.04 6.12 -18.60
C HIS A 139 54.54 6.61 -19.97
N SER A 140 53.67 7.26 -20.76
CA SER A 140 54.07 7.84 -22.06
C SER A 140 55.09 8.98 -21.92
N GLU A 141 54.93 9.84 -20.92
CA GLU A 141 55.87 10.95 -20.66
C GLU A 141 57.23 10.44 -20.14
N LEU A 142 57.21 9.49 -19.21
CA LEU A 142 58.43 8.86 -18.69
C LEU A 142 59.17 8.10 -19.78
N SER A 143 58.48 7.33 -20.63
CA SER A 143 59.12 6.57 -21.70
C SER A 143 59.78 7.48 -22.73
N LYS A 144 59.16 8.61 -23.09
CA LYS A 144 59.77 9.64 -23.95
C LYS A 144 61.02 10.24 -23.30
N THR A 145 60.95 10.56 -22.02
CA THR A 145 62.08 11.14 -21.26
C THR A 145 63.25 10.16 -21.19
N VAL A 146 62.99 8.90 -20.86
CA VAL A 146 64.00 7.84 -20.82
C VAL A 146 64.62 7.61 -22.19
N ALA A 147 63.82 7.56 -23.25
CA ALA A 147 64.34 7.42 -24.61
C ALA A 147 65.28 8.58 -25.00
N ALA A 148 64.89 9.82 -24.70
CA ALA A 148 65.74 10.99 -24.94
C ALA A 148 67.05 10.95 -24.12
N GLN A 149 66.97 10.57 -22.83
CA GLN A 149 68.14 10.41 -21.96
C GLN A 149 69.08 9.30 -22.46
N GLN A 150 68.55 8.18 -22.93
CA GLN A 150 69.33 7.08 -23.51
C GLN A 150 70.06 7.50 -24.78
N ILE A 151 69.40 8.25 -25.67
CA ILE A 151 70.03 8.81 -26.88
C ILE A 151 71.17 9.76 -26.51
N GLN A 152 70.92 10.70 -25.57
CA GLN A 152 71.94 11.64 -25.10
C GLN A 152 73.13 10.92 -24.47
N MET A 153 72.88 9.93 -23.61
CA MET A 153 73.93 9.14 -22.99
C MET A 153 74.74 8.35 -24.04
N GLY A 154 74.06 7.73 -25.01
CA GLY A 154 74.72 7.00 -26.10
C GLY A 154 75.63 7.90 -26.94
N ALA A 155 75.21 9.14 -27.20
CA ALA A 155 76.05 10.13 -27.88
C ALA A 155 77.28 10.52 -27.06
N LEU A 156 77.11 10.77 -25.76
CA LEU A 156 78.22 11.12 -24.84
C LEU A 156 79.24 9.98 -24.71
N LEU A 157 78.77 8.74 -24.51
CA LEU A 157 79.64 7.56 -24.43
C LEU A 157 80.41 7.33 -25.73
N ARG A 158 79.76 7.54 -26.88
CA ARG A 158 80.42 7.45 -28.19
C ARG A 158 81.51 8.51 -28.35
N GLN A 159 81.23 9.76 -27.96
CA GLN A 159 82.22 10.83 -27.99
C GLN A 159 83.41 10.54 -27.09
N GLN A 160 83.19 10.03 -25.87
CA GLN A 160 84.27 9.61 -24.97
C GLN A 160 85.12 8.48 -25.54
N TYR A 161 84.48 7.48 -26.16
CA TYR A 161 85.17 6.37 -26.81
C TYR A 161 86.04 6.84 -27.98
N LEU A 162 85.49 7.68 -28.87
CA LEU A 162 86.22 8.23 -30.02
C LEU A 162 87.36 9.17 -29.61
N ALA A 163 87.18 9.95 -28.54
CA ALA A 163 88.21 10.84 -28.00
C ALA A 163 89.34 10.10 -27.26
N GLY A 164 89.26 8.76 -27.14
CA GLY A 164 90.32 7.94 -26.55
C GLY A 164 90.47 8.08 -25.04
N ASN A 165 89.43 8.59 -24.35
CA ASN A 165 89.38 8.78 -22.91
C ASN A 165 90.63 9.50 -22.38
N GLU A 166 90.80 10.79 -22.71
CA GLU A 166 91.92 11.59 -22.18
C GLU A 166 91.91 11.59 -20.65
N ASP A 167 92.80 10.77 -20.07
CA ASP A 167 92.91 10.66 -18.63
C ASP A 167 93.39 11.97 -18.04
N ARG A 168 92.81 12.35 -16.89
CA ARG A 168 93.28 13.50 -16.09
C ARG A 168 94.78 13.43 -15.80
N ILE A 169 95.30 12.20 -15.73
CA ILE A 169 96.72 11.89 -15.53
C ILE A 169 97.54 12.28 -16.77
N LYS A 170 97.02 12.06 -17.99
CA LYS A 170 97.67 12.46 -19.24
C LYS A 170 97.81 14.00 -19.33
N LEU A 171 96.79 14.73 -18.88
CA LEU A 171 96.81 16.21 -18.82
C LEU A 171 97.82 16.73 -17.78
N LEU A 172 97.92 16.06 -16.64
CA LEU A 172 98.92 16.41 -15.60
C LEU A 172 100.36 16.12 -16.06
N LEU A 173 100.53 15.18 -17.00
CA LEU A 173 101.82 14.76 -17.53
C LEU A 173 102.18 15.42 -18.88
N SER A 174 101.32 16.28 -19.44
CA SER A 174 101.54 16.90 -20.76
C SER A 174 102.63 17.98 -20.76
N GLY A 175 102.95 18.54 -19.58
CA GLY A 175 103.93 19.63 -19.43
C GLY A 175 103.38 21.02 -19.77
N ASP A 176 102.05 21.16 -19.92
CA ASP A 176 101.39 22.43 -20.24
C ASP A 176 101.36 23.41 -19.05
N ASN A 177 100.84 24.62 -19.29
CA ASN A 177 100.75 25.68 -18.28
C ASN A 177 99.90 25.24 -17.06
N PRO A 178 100.44 25.31 -15.83
CA PRO A 178 99.77 24.81 -14.63
C PRO A 178 98.42 25.50 -14.35
N ASN A 179 98.26 26.77 -14.74
CA ASN A 179 97.00 27.49 -14.56
C ASN A 179 95.91 27.05 -15.55
N GLN A 180 96.30 26.63 -16.76
CA GLN A 180 95.36 26.10 -17.75
C GLN A 180 94.94 24.68 -17.35
N ILE A 181 95.90 23.83 -16.97
CA ILE A 181 95.65 22.48 -16.47
C ILE A 181 94.68 22.51 -15.28
N ASN A 182 94.87 23.39 -14.29
CA ASN A 182 93.96 23.50 -13.15
C ASN A 182 92.52 23.83 -13.60
N ARG A 183 92.35 24.77 -14.53
CA ARG A 183 91.04 25.16 -15.05
C ARG A 183 90.36 24.00 -15.79
N GLU A 184 91.11 23.28 -16.63
CA GLU A 184 90.61 22.12 -17.35
C GLU A 184 90.22 20.98 -16.41
N LEU A 185 91.01 20.71 -15.37
CA LEU A 185 90.66 19.73 -14.34
C LEU A 185 89.37 20.10 -13.60
N GLN A 186 89.14 21.39 -13.32
CA GLN A 186 87.88 21.87 -12.76
C GLN A 186 86.71 21.64 -13.72
N TYR A 187 86.86 21.98 -15.00
CA TYR A 187 85.84 21.74 -16.03
C TYR A 187 85.50 20.26 -16.19
N MET A 188 86.50 19.38 -16.24
CA MET A 188 86.28 17.92 -16.22
C MET A 188 85.55 17.47 -14.95
N GLY A 189 85.80 18.12 -13.80
CA GLY A 189 85.05 17.92 -12.57
C GLY A 189 83.55 18.25 -12.71
N TYR A 190 83.22 19.40 -13.30
CA TYR A 190 81.83 19.78 -13.57
C TYR A 190 81.15 18.82 -14.55
N VAL A 191 81.83 18.42 -15.62
CA VAL A 191 81.32 17.46 -16.61
C VAL A 191 81.04 16.10 -15.97
N SER A 192 81.98 15.57 -15.19
CA SER A 192 81.80 14.29 -14.48
C SER A 192 80.62 14.33 -13.51
N LYS A 193 80.47 15.42 -12.75
CA LYS A 193 79.31 15.63 -11.86
C LYS A 193 77.99 15.68 -12.65
N ALA A 194 77.97 16.35 -13.81
CA ALA A 194 76.80 16.41 -14.68
C ALA A 194 76.44 15.03 -15.26
N GLN A 195 77.44 14.25 -15.70
CA GLN A 195 77.24 12.89 -16.18
C GLN A 195 76.69 11.97 -15.08
N ALA A 196 77.25 12.04 -13.87
CA ALA A 196 76.75 11.27 -12.72
C ALA A 196 75.28 11.62 -12.41
N LYS A 197 74.90 12.89 -12.44
CA LYS A 197 73.50 13.33 -12.28
C LYS A 197 72.58 12.78 -13.38
N LEU A 198 73.06 12.71 -14.62
CA LEU A 198 72.27 12.18 -15.74
C LEU A 198 72.04 10.66 -15.60
N ILE A 199 73.07 9.90 -15.18
CA ILE A 199 72.93 8.46 -14.87
C ILE A 199 71.92 8.26 -13.75
N GLU A 200 72.02 9.03 -12.67
CA GLU A 200 71.11 8.91 -11.54
C GLU A 200 69.67 9.24 -11.93
N ALA A 201 69.45 10.34 -12.66
CA ALA A 201 68.13 10.68 -13.17
C ALA A 201 67.53 9.60 -14.09
N LEU A 202 68.35 8.98 -14.94
CA LEU A 202 67.93 7.86 -15.79
C LEU A 202 67.52 6.64 -14.95
N ARG A 203 68.29 6.29 -13.92
CA ARG A 203 67.95 5.20 -12.98
C ARG A 203 66.64 5.47 -12.26
N THR A 204 66.47 6.68 -11.73
CA THR A 204 65.21 7.09 -11.07
C THR A 204 64.03 7.01 -12.05
N ASN A 205 64.19 7.46 -13.29
CA ASN A 205 63.12 7.38 -14.29
C ASN A 205 62.77 5.95 -14.68
N LEU A 206 63.77 5.05 -14.78
CA LEU A 206 63.52 3.62 -15.01
C LEU A 206 62.76 2.97 -13.86
N GLN A 207 63.14 3.27 -12.61
CA GLN A 207 62.39 2.83 -11.42
C GLN A 207 60.97 3.38 -11.41
N ALA A 208 60.77 4.63 -11.81
CA ALA A 208 59.45 5.23 -11.92
C ALA A 208 58.57 4.55 -12.97
N ILE A 209 59.15 4.06 -14.08
CA ILE A 209 58.43 3.26 -15.08
C ILE A 209 57.99 1.92 -14.47
N GLU A 210 58.88 1.21 -13.77
CA GLU A 210 58.55 -0.07 -13.13
C GLU A 210 57.44 0.10 -12.08
N ALA A 211 57.54 1.14 -11.25
CA ALA A 211 56.50 1.48 -10.27
C ALA A 211 55.16 1.81 -10.95
N ASN A 212 55.17 2.59 -12.03
CA ASN A 212 53.95 2.91 -12.80
C ASN A 212 53.32 1.66 -13.43
N GLN A 213 54.14 0.73 -13.94
CA GLN A 213 53.67 -0.55 -14.46
C GLN A 213 53.00 -1.40 -13.36
N ALA A 214 53.61 -1.47 -12.18
CA ALA A 214 53.02 -2.15 -11.02
C ALA A 214 51.69 -1.51 -10.59
N GLU A 215 51.62 -0.19 -10.49
CA GLU A 215 50.39 0.54 -10.18
C GLU A 215 49.31 0.32 -11.23
N THR A 216 49.69 0.26 -12.51
CA THR A 216 48.77 -0.02 -13.62
C THR A 216 48.20 -1.43 -13.51
N GLN A 217 49.03 -2.42 -13.16
CA GLN A 217 48.55 -3.78 -12.97
C GLN A 217 47.62 -3.90 -11.76
N ASN A 218 47.96 -3.23 -10.65
CA ASN A 218 47.10 -3.21 -9.46
C ASN A 218 45.74 -2.58 -9.77
N ALA A 219 45.71 -1.45 -10.49
CA ALA A 219 44.47 -0.81 -10.90
C ALA A 219 43.63 -1.66 -11.88
N LYS A 220 44.26 -2.50 -12.71
CA LYS A 220 43.55 -3.47 -13.55
C LYS A 220 42.92 -4.59 -12.72
N ASN A 221 43.67 -5.14 -11.77
CA ASN A 221 43.14 -6.17 -10.87
C ASN A 221 41.96 -5.64 -10.05
N GLU A 222 42.06 -4.39 -9.58
CA GLU A 222 40.98 -3.68 -8.87
C GLU A 222 39.72 -3.54 -9.75
N LEU A 223 39.87 -3.25 -11.05
CA LEU A 223 38.72 -3.24 -11.98
C LEU A 223 38.09 -4.62 -12.16
N ASP A 224 38.89 -5.68 -12.22
CA ASP A 224 38.38 -7.05 -12.35
C ASP A 224 37.62 -7.49 -11.08
N GLU A 225 38.10 -7.09 -9.90
CA GLU A 225 37.44 -7.30 -8.61
C GLU A 225 36.10 -6.55 -8.54
N ILE A 226 36.09 -5.25 -8.87
CA ILE A 226 34.87 -4.43 -8.95
C ILE A 226 33.86 -5.07 -9.92
N ALA A 227 34.31 -5.56 -11.07
CA ALA A 227 33.44 -6.20 -12.06
C ALA A 227 32.83 -7.52 -11.53
N LEU A 228 33.58 -8.29 -10.74
CA LEU A 228 33.07 -9.48 -10.08
C LEU A 228 32.03 -9.13 -9.01
N GLU A 229 32.31 -8.15 -8.17
CA GLU A 229 31.36 -7.68 -7.14
C GLU A 229 30.09 -7.09 -7.74
N GLN A 230 30.18 -6.33 -8.83
CA GLN A 230 29.00 -5.85 -9.54
C GLN A 230 28.12 -7.00 -10.05
N ARG A 231 28.71 -8.11 -10.51
CA ARG A 231 27.95 -9.30 -10.94
C ARG A 231 27.26 -9.99 -9.77
N THR A 232 27.93 -10.12 -8.62
CA THR A 232 27.32 -10.73 -7.43
C THR A 232 26.18 -9.89 -6.88
N GLN A 233 26.35 -8.57 -6.80
CA GLN A 233 25.30 -7.65 -6.35
C GLN A 233 24.10 -7.63 -7.31
N LYS A 234 24.33 -7.67 -8.64
CA LYS A 234 23.24 -7.78 -9.63
C LYS A 234 22.47 -9.10 -9.48
N ALA A 235 23.16 -10.21 -9.28
CA ALA A 235 22.51 -11.50 -9.07
C ALA A 235 21.65 -11.52 -7.78
N ALA A 236 22.16 -10.93 -6.69
CA ALA A 236 21.41 -10.77 -5.45
C ALA A 236 20.18 -9.87 -5.64
N LEU A 237 20.33 -8.74 -6.34
CA LEU A 237 19.23 -7.81 -6.64
C LEU A 237 18.10 -8.49 -7.42
N GLU A 238 18.43 -9.26 -8.46
CA GLU A 238 17.41 -9.98 -9.25
C GLU A 238 16.69 -11.05 -8.41
N LYS A 239 17.41 -11.74 -7.53
CA LYS A 239 16.78 -12.68 -6.58
C LYS A 239 15.78 -11.97 -5.66
N GLU A 240 16.16 -10.84 -5.07
CA GLU A 240 15.28 -10.07 -4.19
C GLU A 240 14.08 -9.49 -4.92
N LYS A 241 14.26 -8.96 -6.14
CA LYS A 241 13.15 -8.49 -6.98
C LYS A 241 12.12 -9.59 -7.27
N ASN A 242 12.58 -10.81 -7.51
CA ASN A 242 11.70 -11.95 -7.74
C ASN A 242 10.92 -12.33 -6.47
N ILE A 243 11.57 -12.31 -5.30
CA ILE A 243 10.92 -12.54 -4.00
C ILE A 243 9.82 -11.50 -3.78
N ARG A 244 10.16 -10.21 -3.94
CA ARG A 244 9.24 -9.08 -3.86
C ARG A 244 8.04 -9.23 -4.79
N ALA A 245 8.27 -9.54 -6.07
CA ALA A 245 7.20 -9.70 -7.05
C ALA A 245 6.25 -10.85 -6.69
N GLY A 246 6.80 -11.96 -6.17
CA GLY A 246 6.02 -13.08 -5.65
C GLY A 246 5.11 -12.67 -4.48
N LEU A 247 5.67 -11.97 -3.49
CA LEU A 247 4.93 -11.47 -2.32
C LEU A 247 3.80 -10.50 -2.72
N LEU A 248 4.07 -9.55 -3.63
CA LEU A 248 3.06 -8.60 -4.11
C LEU A 248 1.91 -9.29 -4.86
N THR A 249 2.22 -10.33 -5.65
CA THR A 249 1.20 -11.11 -6.37
C THR A 249 0.32 -11.91 -5.41
N GLN A 250 0.91 -12.51 -4.38
CA GLN A 250 0.17 -13.22 -3.32
C GLN A 250 -0.72 -12.26 -2.52
N LEU A 251 -0.21 -11.08 -2.15
CA LEU A 251 -0.96 -10.10 -1.38
C LEU A 251 -2.14 -9.52 -2.18
N SER A 252 -1.89 -9.13 -3.43
CA SER A 252 -2.93 -8.55 -4.30
C SER A 252 -4.04 -9.54 -4.62
N SER A 253 -3.72 -10.80 -4.94
CA SER A 253 -4.73 -11.84 -5.21
C SER A 253 -5.60 -12.14 -3.99
N LYS A 254 -5.02 -12.21 -2.79
CA LYS A 254 -5.75 -12.39 -1.52
C LYS A 254 -6.71 -11.23 -1.26
N LEU A 255 -6.26 -9.98 -1.44
CA LEU A 255 -7.08 -8.78 -1.24
C LEU A 255 -8.23 -8.67 -2.24
N VAL A 256 -7.98 -8.95 -3.53
CA VAL A 256 -9.02 -8.91 -4.56
C VAL A 256 -10.10 -9.96 -4.29
N ALA A 257 -9.70 -11.18 -3.92
CA ALA A 257 -10.64 -12.24 -3.55
C ALA A 257 -11.51 -11.84 -2.34
N GLN A 258 -10.91 -11.35 -1.26
CA GLN A 258 -11.64 -10.93 -0.06
C GLN A 258 -12.60 -9.77 -0.34
N ARG A 259 -12.15 -8.73 -1.08
CA ARG A 259 -13.01 -7.59 -1.44
C ARG A 259 -14.20 -8.01 -2.32
N LYS A 260 -14.01 -8.98 -3.21
CA LYS A 260 -15.08 -9.51 -4.06
C LYS A 260 -16.15 -10.23 -3.24
N GLU A 261 -15.74 -11.04 -2.27
CA GLU A 261 -16.66 -11.75 -1.37
C GLU A 261 -17.45 -10.81 -0.45
N VAL A 262 -16.80 -9.77 0.09
CA VAL A 262 -17.52 -8.72 0.85
C VAL A 262 -18.52 -8.01 -0.04
N GLY A 263 -18.11 -7.58 -1.24
CA GLY A 263 -19.02 -6.91 -2.17
C GLY A 263 -20.21 -7.77 -2.60
N LYS A 264 -20.02 -9.10 -2.74
CA LYS A 264 -21.11 -10.05 -3.02
C LYS A 264 -22.06 -10.16 -1.83
N THR A 265 -21.51 -10.41 -0.63
CA THR A 265 -22.29 -10.57 0.60
C THR A 265 -23.08 -9.30 0.94
N GLN A 266 -22.47 -8.12 0.78
CA GLN A 266 -23.14 -6.84 1.02
C GLN A 266 -24.29 -6.60 0.04
N ARG A 267 -24.13 -6.93 -1.24
CA ARG A 267 -25.23 -6.84 -2.22
C ARG A 267 -26.35 -7.81 -1.90
N ASP A 268 -26.02 -9.03 -1.46
CA ASP A 268 -27.02 -10.02 -1.08
C ASP A 268 -27.77 -9.59 0.20
N GLU A 269 -27.08 -8.97 1.17
CA GLU A 269 -27.72 -8.35 2.34
C GLU A 269 -28.68 -7.23 1.93
N GLN A 270 -28.27 -6.32 1.03
CA GLN A 270 -29.11 -5.23 0.53
C GLN A 270 -30.35 -5.74 -0.20
N ARG A 271 -30.22 -6.80 -1.02
CA ARG A 271 -31.36 -7.43 -1.71
C ARG A 271 -32.34 -8.04 -0.72
N LEU A 272 -31.86 -8.80 0.28
CA LEU A 272 -32.70 -9.40 1.30
C LEU A 272 -33.37 -8.34 2.19
N ALA A 273 -32.66 -7.26 2.53
CA ALA A 273 -33.24 -6.12 3.24
C ALA A 273 -34.42 -5.52 2.45
N GLY A 274 -34.22 -5.26 1.15
CA GLY A 274 -35.29 -4.77 0.28
C GLY A 274 -36.47 -5.74 0.12
N LEU A 275 -36.22 -7.06 0.12
CA LEU A 275 -37.28 -8.08 0.10
C LEU A 275 -38.09 -8.07 1.40
N VAL A 276 -37.41 -8.03 2.55
CA VAL A 276 -38.05 -7.98 3.87
C VAL A 276 -38.90 -6.73 4.01
N ASP A 277 -38.42 -5.57 3.55
CA ASP A 277 -39.18 -4.32 3.57
C ASP A 277 -40.45 -4.41 2.70
N LYS A 278 -40.32 -4.94 1.47
CA LYS A 278 -41.49 -5.17 0.59
C LYS A 278 -42.49 -6.15 1.19
N LEU A 279 -42.03 -7.26 1.77
CA LEU A 279 -42.90 -8.24 2.45
C LEU A 279 -43.56 -7.65 3.69
N ALA A 280 -42.85 -6.80 4.45
CA ALA A 280 -43.41 -6.09 5.60
C ALA A 280 -44.56 -5.17 5.17
N VAL A 281 -44.37 -4.37 4.11
CA VAL A 281 -45.42 -3.52 3.55
C VAL A 281 -46.63 -4.34 3.09
N LEU A 282 -46.41 -5.46 2.40
CA LEU A 282 -47.50 -6.32 1.92
C LEU A 282 -48.25 -7.04 3.05
N ILE A 283 -47.55 -7.49 4.09
CA ILE A 283 -48.17 -8.11 5.27
C ILE A 283 -49.00 -7.07 6.03
N GLU A 284 -48.49 -5.86 6.22
CA GLU A 284 -49.24 -4.78 6.85
C GLU A 284 -50.47 -4.38 6.01
N ALA A 285 -50.36 -4.33 4.68
CA ALA A 285 -51.49 -4.12 3.79
C ALA A 285 -52.54 -5.24 3.91
N GLN A 286 -52.13 -6.51 3.97
CA GLN A 286 -53.05 -7.64 4.17
C GLN A 286 -53.72 -7.62 5.54
N LYS A 287 -52.97 -7.34 6.63
CA LYS A 287 -53.55 -7.21 7.97
C LYS A 287 -54.57 -6.09 8.03
N LYS A 288 -54.29 -4.93 7.42
CA LYS A 288 -55.23 -3.81 7.33
C LYS A 288 -56.46 -4.18 6.53
N ALA A 289 -56.31 -4.82 5.37
CA ALA A 289 -57.43 -5.27 4.55
C ALA A 289 -58.30 -6.32 5.27
N GLU A 290 -57.69 -7.28 5.97
CA GLU A 290 -58.39 -8.25 6.79
C GLU A 290 -59.09 -7.61 7.99
N ALA A 291 -58.47 -6.62 8.63
CA ALA A 291 -59.08 -5.87 9.73
C ALA A 291 -60.31 -5.09 9.24
N ILE A 292 -60.20 -4.39 8.11
CA ILE A 292 -61.32 -3.70 7.47
C ILE A 292 -62.43 -4.70 7.11
N LEU A 293 -62.10 -5.84 6.51
CA LEU A 293 -63.08 -6.87 6.16
C LEU A 293 -63.73 -7.50 7.39
N ARG A 294 -63.00 -7.65 8.50
CA ARG A 294 -63.54 -8.12 9.79
C ARG A 294 -64.46 -7.09 10.43
N GLU A 295 -64.10 -5.80 10.37
CA GLU A 295 -64.94 -4.70 10.82
C GLU A 295 -66.22 -4.61 9.98
N GLN A 296 -66.13 -4.70 8.65
CA GLN A 296 -67.28 -4.76 7.75
C GLN A 296 -68.19 -5.96 8.04
N ARG A 297 -67.62 -7.18 8.20
CA ARG A 297 -68.40 -8.37 8.58
C ARG A 297 -69.07 -8.20 9.94
N ARG A 298 -68.39 -7.57 10.91
CA ARG A 298 -68.97 -7.29 12.23
C ARG A 298 -70.14 -6.30 12.11
N GLN A 299 -70.00 -5.25 11.30
CA GLN A 299 -71.08 -4.30 11.02
C GLN A 299 -72.25 -4.98 10.29
N GLU A 300 -72.01 -5.83 9.30
CA GLU A 300 -73.05 -6.60 8.63
C GLU A 300 -73.76 -7.58 9.56
N GLN A 301 -73.04 -8.26 10.46
CA GLN A 301 -73.65 -9.16 11.44
C GLN A 301 -74.52 -8.41 12.44
N LEU A 302 -74.08 -7.23 12.90
CA LEU A 302 -74.88 -6.35 13.73
C LEU A 302 -76.12 -5.85 12.97
N ALA A 303 -75.99 -5.46 11.71
CA ALA A 303 -77.11 -5.04 10.86
C ALA A 303 -78.11 -6.18 10.59
N LYS A 304 -77.62 -7.40 10.31
CA LYS A 304 -78.47 -8.60 10.15
C LYS A 304 -79.16 -8.99 11.46
N ALA A 305 -78.50 -8.87 12.61
CA ALA A 305 -79.11 -9.10 13.91
C ALA A 305 -80.21 -8.07 14.21
N GLN A 306 -79.97 -6.79 13.91
CA GLN A 306 -80.98 -5.72 14.01
C GLN A 306 -82.16 -5.95 13.06
N ALA A 307 -81.90 -6.30 11.79
CA ALA A 307 -82.94 -6.62 10.81
C ALA A 307 -83.76 -7.86 11.20
N ALA A 308 -83.13 -8.90 11.72
CA ALA A 308 -83.83 -10.10 12.22
C ALA A 308 -84.68 -9.79 13.47
N ALA A 309 -84.20 -8.91 14.36
CA ALA A 309 -84.99 -8.44 15.49
C ALA A 309 -86.23 -7.64 15.05
N LEU A 310 -86.06 -6.73 14.08
CA LEU A 310 -87.18 -5.97 13.49
C LEU A 310 -88.17 -6.89 12.75
N ALA A 311 -87.69 -7.89 12.00
CA ALA A 311 -88.54 -8.86 11.32
C ALA A 311 -89.32 -9.75 12.29
N LYS A 312 -88.71 -10.18 13.40
CA LYS A 312 -89.42 -10.89 14.47
C LYS A 312 -90.51 -10.02 15.12
N ALA A 313 -90.23 -8.74 15.37
CA ALA A 313 -91.22 -7.80 15.88
C ALA A 313 -92.39 -7.60 14.88
N GLN A 314 -92.10 -7.43 13.59
CA GLN A 314 -93.12 -7.32 12.55
C GLN A 314 -93.92 -8.61 12.34
N ALA A 315 -93.28 -9.78 12.47
CA ALA A 315 -93.97 -11.08 12.40
C ALA A 315 -94.91 -11.28 13.60
N GLN A 316 -94.53 -10.82 14.80
CA GLN A 316 -95.43 -10.82 15.96
C GLN A 316 -96.64 -9.90 15.74
N ILE A 317 -96.43 -8.70 15.18
CA ILE A 317 -97.52 -7.78 14.82
C ILE A 317 -98.44 -8.41 13.76
N LYS A 318 -97.89 -9.03 12.71
CA LYS A 318 -98.68 -9.71 11.67
C LYS A 318 -99.41 -10.95 12.20
N ALA A 319 -98.82 -11.72 13.11
CA ALA A 319 -99.48 -12.86 13.74
C ALA A 319 -100.65 -12.42 14.65
N GLN A 320 -100.51 -11.28 15.33
CA GLN A 320 -101.61 -10.65 16.06
C GLN A 320 -102.72 -10.18 15.11
N ALA A 321 -102.37 -9.56 13.97
CA ALA A 321 -103.34 -9.15 12.96
C ALA A 321 -104.04 -10.34 12.25
N ALA A 322 -103.34 -11.45 11.99
CA ALA A 322 -103.91 -12.64 11.37
C ALA A 322 -104.91 -13.36 12.30
N ARG A 323 -104.64 -13.38 13.61
CA ARG A 323 -105.61 -13.88 14.61
C ARG A 323 -106.87 -13.02 14.67
N ALA A 324 -106.76 -11.71 14.48
CA ALA A 324 -107.91 -10.81 14.37
C ALA A 324 -108.72 -11.04 13.07
N LEU A 325 -108.04 -11.29 11.94
CA LEU A 325 -108.68 -11.57 10.65
C LEU A 325 -109.36 -12.95 10.61
N GLU A 326 -108.85 -13.94 11.34
CA GLU A 326 -109.46 -15.28 11.45
C GLU A 326 -110.77 -15.27 12.25
N GLN A 327 -110.89 -14.37 13.24
CA GLN A 327 -112.15 -14.12 13.94
C GLN A 327 -113.19 -13.43 13.06
N GLN A 328 -112.76 -12.58 12.10
CA GLN A 328 -113.65 -11.99 11.09
C GLN A 328 -114.11 -13.04 10.06
N ARG A 329 -113.23 -13.92 9.59
CA ARG A 329 -113.59 -15.00 8.63
C ARG A 329 -114.58 -16.03 9.17
N GLN A 330 -114.67 -16.22 10.49
CA GLN A 330 -115.70 -17.07 11.10
C GLN A 330 -117.08 -16.41 11.10
N ARG A 331 -117.16 -15.07 11.12
CA ARG A 331 -118.42 -14.30 11.07
C ARG A 331 -118.98 -14.16 9.67
N GLU A 332 -118.13 -14.21 8.64
CA GLU A 332 -118.55 -14.12 7.24
C GLU A 332 -118.99 -15.47 6.63
N ARG A 333 -118.70 -16.61 7.26
CA ARG A 333 -119.09 -17.95 6.77
C ARG A 333 -120.59 -18.30 6.95
N ALA A 334 -121.39 -17.46 7.60
CA ALA A 334 -122.83 -17.66 7.83
C ALA A 334 -123.74 -16.89 6.85
N ALA A 335 -123.18 -16.10 5.92
CA ALA A 335 -123.96 -15.24 5.06
C ALA A 335 -123.54 -15.40 3.60
N LEU A 336 -124.51 -15.77 2.75
CA LEU A 336 -124.47 -15.77 1.28
C LEU A 336 -123.79 -16.95 0.58
N ALA A 337 -124.49 -18.08 0.65
CA ALA A 337 -124.86 -18.80 -0.57
C ALA A 337 -125.79 -17.91 -1.43
N LYS A 338 -125.27 -17.27 -2.49
CA LYS A 338 -125.98 -16.92 -3.75
C LYS A 338 -125.14 -16.03 -4.69
N LYS A 339 -125.06 -16.50 -5.94
CA LYS A 339 -125.09 -15.76 -7.23
C LYS A 339 -123.78 -15.31 -7.94
N SER A 340 -123.68 -15.85 -9.18
CA SER A 340 -123.37 -15.23 -10.49
C SER A 340 -121.96 -14.78 -10.90
N LYS A 341 -121.41 -15.52 -11.91
CA LYS A 341 -120.90 -15.17 -13.26
C LYS A 341 -119.96 -13.94 -13.47
N THR A 342 -118.78 -14.25 -14.08
CA THR A 342 -117.93 -13.62 -15.16
C THR A 342 -118.22 -12.15 -15.61
N PRO A 343 -117.31 -11.34 -16.24
CA PRO A 343 -116.01 -11.60 -16.92
C PRO A 343 -114.94 -10.45 -16.84
N GLU A 344 -113.98 -10.42 -17.80
CA GLU A 344 -113.09 -9.29 -18.25
C GLU A 344 -111.81 -8.96 -17.44
N ALA A 345 -110.75 -8.32 -17.96
CA ALA A 345 -110.00 -8.29 -19.24
C ALA A 345 -108.89 -7.21 -19.05
N ARG A 346 -107.66 -7.48 -19.53
CA ARG A 346 -106.58 -6.53 -19.93
C ARG A 346 -106.00 -5.55 -18.87
N GLN A 347 -104.67 -5.53 -18.73
CA GLN A 347 -103.79 -4.37 -19.02
C GLN A 347 -102.31 -4.61 -18.64
N ASN A 348 -101.45 -4.47 -19.65
CA ASN A 348 -100.00 -4.18 -19.61
C ASN A 348 -99.72 -2.78 -19.00
N PRO A 349 -98.49 -2.19 -18.99
CA PRO A 349 -97.06 -2.64 -18.95
C PRO A 349 -96.33 -1.87 -17.79
N PRO A 350 -95.16 -1.18 -17.87
CA PRO A 350 -93.85 -1.32 -18.56
C PRO A 350 -92.60 -1.12 -17.62
N ALA A 351 -91.41 -1.02 -18.25
CA ALA A 351 -90.29 -0.08 -17.94
C ALA A 351 -89.39 -0.39 -16.72
N LYS A 352 -88.08 -0.64 -16.87
CA LYS A 352 -86.91 0.24 -17.20
C LYS A 352 -85.87 -0.07 -16.09
N ALA A 353 -84.71 -0.65 -16.40
CA ALA A 353 -83.44 0.01 -16.77
C ALA A 353 -82.80 0.83 -15.61
N PRO A 354 -81.47 1.07 -15.52
CA PRO A 354 -80.36 0.63 -16.38
C PRO A 354 -79.03 0.22 -15.68
N ALA A 355 -78.09 -0.23 -16.51
CA ALA A 355 -76.64 0.08 -16.58
C ALA A 355 -75.69 -0.12 -15.39
N PHE A 356 -74.62 -0.89 -15.64
CA PHE A 356 -73.25 -0.37 -15.52
C PHE A 356 -72.24 -1.22 -16.34
N THR A 357 -71.49 -0.55 -17.23
CA THR A 357 -70.16 -0.90 -17.77
C THR A 357 -69.13 -0.01 -17.02
N PRO A 358 -67.83 -0.35 -16.92
CA PRO A 358 -66.91 0.02 -18.02
C PRO A 358 -65.66 -0.88 -18.20
N ASP A 359 -64.96 -0.53 -19.28
CA ASP A 359 -63.80 -1.12 -19.95
C ASP A 359 -62.47 -1.16 -19.16
N PRO A 360 -61.48 -1.93 -19.65
CA PRO A 360 -60.09 -1.94 -19.19
C PRO A 360 -59.15 -1.14 -20.13
N ILE A 361 -58.15 -0.48 -19.54
CA ILE A 361 -56.94 0.12 -20.15
C ILE A 361 -55.77 -0.50 -19.35
N ASP A 362 -54.87 -1.31 -19.89
CA ASP A 362 -53.80 -1.16 -20.92
C ASP A 362 -52.47 -0.58 -20.39
N ASP A 363 -51.40 -1.09 -21.01
CA ASP A 363 -49.97 -0.79 -20.99
C ASP A 363 -49.02 -1.42 -19.92
N ASP A 364 -48.27 -2.40 -20.43
CA ASP A 364 -47.00 -2.96 -19.93
C ASP A 364 -45.85 -2.48 -20.84
N GLN A 365 -44.79 -1.92 -20.27
CA GLN A 365 -43.53 -1.59 -20.97
C GLN A 365 -42.31 -2.14 -20.21
N PRO A 366 -41.30 -2.74 -20.88
CA PRO A 366 -40.14 -3.36 -20.21
C PRO A 366 -38.91 -2.43 -20.09
N PRO A 367 -37.93 -2.75 -19.21
CA PRO A 367 -36.85 -1.82 -18.85
C PRO A 367 -35.60 -1.91 -19.74
N PRO A 368 -34.74 -0.87 -19.78
CA PRO A 368 -33.51 -0.85 -20.56
C PRO A 368 -32.25 -1.34 -19.80
N GLN A 369 -31.29 -1.81 -20.60
CA GLN A 369 -29.98 -2.32 -20.22
C GLN A 369 -29.02 -1.17 -19.84
N THR A 370 -28.24 -1.35 -18.77
CA THR A 370 -27.15 -0.44 -18.40
C THR A 370 -25.77 -1.05 -18.67
N ALA A 371 -25.09 -0.38 -19.59
CA ALA A 371 -23.65 -0.15 -19.76
C ALA A 371 -22.63 -0.93 -18.89
N THR A 372 -21.74 -1.60 -19.59
CA THR A 372 -20.41 -2.04 -19.19
C THR A 372 -19.54 -0.83 -18.79
N THR A 373 -19.08 -0.76 -17.55
CA THR A 373 -18.07 0.21 -17.11
C THR A 373 -16.66 -0.30 -17.46
N ALA A 374 -15.97 0.41 -18.33
CA ALA A 374 -14.52 0.31 -18.50
C ALA A 374 -13.79 0.76 -17.22
N PRO A 375 -12.59 0.23 -16.91
CA PRO A 375 -11.79 0.68 -15.78
C PRO A 375 -11.44 2.18 -15.90
N PRO A 376 -11.33 2.90 -14.76
CA PRO A 376 -11.09 4.34 -14.78
C PRO A 376 -9.73 4.66 -15.40
N ALA A 377 -9.72 5.60 -16.35
CA ALA A 377 -8.49 6.17 -16.88
C ALA A 377 -7.65 6.78 -15.75
N PRO A 378 -6.32 6.65 -15.77
CA PRO A 378 -5.46 7.25 -14.75
C PRO A 378 -5.69 8.76 -14.69
N ALA A 379 -5.84 9.30 -13.48
CA ALA A 379 -6.08 10.72 -13.25
C ALA A 379 -5.04 11.58 -14.01
N ALA A 380 -5.52 12.62 -14.69
CA ALA A 380 -4.67 13.52 -15.45
C ALA A 380 -3.63 14.20 -14.53
N PRO A 381 -2.36 14.34 -14.97
CA PRO A 381 -1.32 14.96 -14.16
C PRO A 381 -1.59 16.45 -13.98
N ILE A 382 -1.23 16.97 -12.81
CA ILE A 382 -1.47 18.36 -12.40
C ILE A 382 -0.46 19.31 -13.07
N ALA A 383 0.79 18.86 -13.22
CA ALA A 383 1.89 19.54 -13.87
C ALA A 383 2.98 18.53 -14.25
N HIS A 384 3.85 18.86 -15.21
CA HIS A 384 5.04 18.07 -15.56
C HIS A 384 6.31 18.81 -15.15
N ASN A 385 7.32 18.09 -14.66
CA ASN A 385 8.61 18.65 -14.26
C ASN A 385 9.75 18.05 -15.09
N ASP A 386 10.38 18.87 -15.92
CA ASP A 386 11.51 18.47 -16.77
C ASP A 386 12.87 18.79 -16.14
N VAL A 387 12.92 19.73 -15.20
CA VAL A 387 14.18 20.28 -14.67
C VAL A 387 14.37 19.85 -13.22
N THR A 388 15.55 19.30 -12.92
CA THR A 388 15.97 18.94 -11.56
C THR A 388 17.14 19.81 -11.09
N PRO A 389 17.42 19.85 -9.77
CA PRO A 389 18.65 20.44 -9.25
C PRO A 389 19.88 19.85 -9.94
N ASP A 390 20.83 20.71 -10.31
CA ASP A 390 22.13 20.30 -10.86
C ASP A 390 23.23 20.72 -9.88
N ALA A 391 24.19 19.84 -9.66
CA ALA A 391 25.30 20.07 -8.76
C ALA A 391 26.34 21.08 -9.32
N ASN A 392 26.30 21.35 -10.62
CA ASN A 392 27.23 22.26 -11.29
C ASN A 392 26.58 23.56 -11.78
N SER A 393 25.29 23.79 -11.48
CA SER A 393 24.60 25.01 -11.91
C SER A 393 24.92 26.19 -10.98
N PRO A 394 25.25 27.37 -11.51
CA PRO A 394 25.43 28.58 -10.70
C PRO A 394 24.12 29.05 -10.01
N ASP A 395 22.96 28.58 -10.50
CA ASP A 395 21.64 28.93 -9.96
C ASP A 395 21.25 28.09 -8.73
N THR A 396 21.87 26.92 -8.53
CA THR A 396 21.64 26.07 -7.36
C THR A 396 22.48 26.58 -6.20
N ALA A 397 21.99 27.66 -5.60
CA ALA A 397 22.44 28.34 -4.38
C ALA A 397 23.29 27.49 -3.40
N TYR A 398 24.57 27.36 -3.70
CA TYR A 398 25.56 26.76 -2.82
C TYR A 398 25.80 27.69 -1.62
N GLY A 399 25.52 27.21 -0.41
CA GLY A 399 25.83 27.90 0.84
C GLY A 399 24.86 29.01 1.27
N LYS A 400 23.74 29.22 0.56
CA LYS A 400 22.69 30.14 1.05
C LYS A 400 21.82 29.47 2.12
N PRO A 401 21.34 30.20 3.15
CA PRO A 401 20.39 29.66 4.11
C PRO A 401 19.14 29.14 3.41
N PHE A 402 18.65 27.97 3.79
CA PHE A 402 17.49 27.32 3.14
C PHE A 402 16.29 28.26 3.00
N ALA A 403 16.01 29.07 4.03
CA ALA A 403 14.93 30.06 4.02
C ALA A 403 14.96 31.05 2.84
N SER A 404 16.15 31.37 2.31
CA SER A 404 16.32 32.28 1.17
C SER A 404 15.98 31.63 -0.19
N LEU A 405 15.75 30.31 -0.22
CA LEU A 405 15.46 29.54 -1.44
C LEU A 405 13.97 29.46 -1.77
N ARG A 406 13.12 30.14 -1.01
CA ARG A 406 11.67 30.14 -1.22
C ARG A 406 11.32 30.68 -2.62
N GLY A 407 10.67 29.84 -3.41
CA GLY A 407 10.28 30.14 -4.80
C GLY A 407 11.40 29.91 -5.83
N LEU A 408 12.57 29.46 -5.38
CA LEU A 408 13.75 29.22 -6.22
C LEU A 408 14.15 27.74 -6.26
N LEU A 409 13.58 26.88 -5.40
CA LEU A 409 13.91 25.45 -5.41
C LEU A 409 13.44 24.80 -6.71
N ARG A 410 14.14 23.76 -7.14
CA ARG A 410 13.69 22.87 -8.22
C ARG A 410 13.15 21.59 -7.62
N LEU A 411 12.19 20.95 -8.29
CA LEU A 411 11.68 19.66 -7.83
C LEU A 411 12.80 18.60 -7.88
N PRO A 412 12.89 17.72 -6.89
CA PRO A 412 13.98 16.74 -6.76
C PRO A 412 13.96 15.63 -7.81
N LEU A 413 12.86 15.47 -8.55
CA LEU A 413 12.63 14.38 -9.49
C LEU A 413 11.93 14.91 -10.75
N ARG A 414 12.35 14.40 -11.92
CA ARG A 414 11.64 14.66 -13.19
C ARG A 414 10.40 13.78 -13.29
N GLY A 415 9.27 14.35 -13.69
CA GLY A 415 8.04 13.58 -13.88
C GLY A 415 6.76 14.36 -13.60
N ASP A 416 5.66 13.63 -13.46
CA ASP A 416 4.32 14.21 -13.35
C ASP A 416 3.91 14.44 -11.90
N LEU A 417 3.52 15.66 -11.57
CA LEU A 417 2.92 15.98 -10.28
C LEU A 417 1.49 15.41 -10.24
N MET A 418 1.28 14.37 -9.43
CA MET A 418 -0.02 13.68 -9.35
C MET A 418 -0.88 14.19 -8.19
N ASN A 419 -0.24 14.60 -7.08
CA ASN A 419 -0.93 15.02 -5.87
C ASN A 419 -0.38 16.32 -5.30
N ARG A 420 -1.26 17.17 -4.77
CA ARG A 420 -0.91 18.41 -4.08
C ARG A 420 -0.99 18.24 -2.56
N PHE A 421 -0.27 19.11 -1.85
CA PHE A 421 -0.40 19.26 -0.41
C PHE A 421 -1.86 19.56 -0.02
N GLY A 422 -2.34 18.96 1.06
CA GLY A 422 -3.68 19.19 1.61
C GLY A 422 -4.83 18.44 0.91
N SER A 423 -4.57 17.68 -0.15
CA SER A 423 -5.62 16.86 -0.79
C SER A 423 -6.10 15.75 0.14
N LYS A 424 -7.42 15.50 0.15
CA LYS A 424 -8.02 14.38 0.90
C LYS A 424 -7.72 13.06 0.19
N ARG A 425 -7.21 12.08 0.94
CA ARG A 425 -6.99 10.71 0.46
C ARG A 425 -8.04 9.80 1.10
N GLY A 426 -9.18 9.61 0.42
CA GLY A 426 -10.31 8.85 0.97
C GLY A 426 -10.78 9.40 2.32
N ASP A 427 -11.03 8.52 3.29
CA ASP A 427 -11.37 8.87 4.68
C ASP A 427 -10.14 9.17 5.57
N GLY A 428 -8.94 9.19 5.00
CA GLY A 428 -7.69 9.45 5.70
C GLY A 428 -7.35 10.93 5.88
N PRO A 429 -6.34 11.26 6.72
CA PRO A 429 -5.86 12.62 6.89
C PRO A 429 -5.34 13.21 5.57
N ALA A 430 -5.45 14.53 5.44
CA ALA A 430 -4.97 15.25 4.26
C ALA A 430 -3.47 15.00 4.00
N SER A 431 -3.09 14.94 2.73
CA SER A 431 -1.70 14.70 2.33
C SER A 431 -0.78 15.83 2.81
N ARG A 432 0.34 15.47 3.44
CA ARG A 432 1.33 16.43 3.99
C ARG A 432 2.47 16.76 3.01
N GLY A 433 2.38 16.28 1.78
CA GLY A 433 3.42 16.46 0.77
C GLY A 433 2.85 16.35 -0.63
N VAL A 434 3.74 16.21 -1.59
CA VAL A 434 3.42 16.02 -3.00
C VAL A 434 3.90 14.65 -3.48
N PHE A 435 3.23 14.11 -4.50
CA PHE A 435 3.66 12.88 -5.16
C PHE A 435 4.02 13.19 -6.62
N ILE A 436 5.27 12.87 -6.98
CA ILE A 436 5.81 13.08 -8.33
C ILE A 436 6.00 11.69 -8.95
N ARG A 437 5.18 11.37 -9.94
CA ARG A 437 5.23 10.09 -10.66
C ARG A 437 6.41 10.08 -11.62
N ALA A 438 7.23 9.03 -11.54
CA ALA A 438 8.35 8.81 -12.45
C ALA A 438 8.63 7.30 -12.58
N PRO A 439 9.31 6.87 -13.66
CA PRO A 439 9.78 5.50 -13.79
C PRO A 439 10.62 5.06 -12.59
N GLU A 440 10.52 3.78 -12.23
CA GLU A 440 11.34 3.18 -11.18
C GLU A 440 12.84 3.30 -11.55
N GLY A 441 13.69 3.58 -10.58
CA GLY A 441 15.12 3.78 -10.79
C GLY A 441 15.53 5.22 -11.11
N THR A 442 14.58 6.12 -11.43
CA THR A 442 14.90 7.53 -11.75
C THR A 442 15.62 8.21 -10.60
N GLU A 443 16.70 8.93 -10.90
CA GLU A 443 17.53 9.61 -9.89
C GLU A 443 16.74 10.70 -9.14
N VAL A 444 16.72 10.59 -7.81
CA VAL A 444 16.19 11.61 -6.90
C VAL A 444 17.35 12.44 -6.39
N LYS A 445 17.25 13.75 -6.55
CA LYS A 445 18.30 14.70 -6.20
C LYS A 445 17.95 15.53 -4.98
N ALA A 446 18.94 15.86 -4.17
CA ALA A 446 18.76 16.80 -3.06
C ALA A 446 18.40 18.20 -3.58
N VAL A 447 17.34 18.80 -3.04
CA VAL A 447 16.89 20.14 -3.47
C VAL A 447 17.81 21.26 -3.00
N ALA A 448 18.55 21.04 -1.91
CA ALA A 448 19.46 21.99 -1.31
C ALA A 448 20.59 21.27 -0.54
N ALA A 449 21.64 21.99 -0.20
CA ALA A 449 22.72 21.45 0.63
C ALA A 449 22.24 21.18 2.06
N GLY A 450 22.74 20.12 2.69
CA GLY A 450 22.32 19.72 4.03
C GLY A 450 23.05 18.47 4.52
N ARG A 451 22.56 17.89 5.61
CA ARG A 451 23.04 16.62 6.18
C ARG A 451 21.91 15.62 6.21
N VAL A 452 22.19 14.38 5.81
CA VAL A 452 21.24 13.28 5.96
C VAL A 452 21.10 12.93 7.43
N VAL A 453 19.89 13.00 7.97
CA VAL A 453 19.60 12.68 9.39
C VAL A 453 18.88 11.35 9.56
N PHE A 454 18.27 10.84 8.48
CA PHE A 454 17.58 9.55 8.48
C PHE A 454 17.66 8.94 7.07
N ALA A 455 17.90 7.63 6.98
CA ALA A 455 17.92 6.90 5.72
C ALA A 455 17.61 5.41 5.99
N ASP A 456 16.33 5.08 6.09
CA ASP A 456 15.87 3.72 6.37
C ASP A 456 14.45 3.49 5.83
N TRP A 457 13.98 2.24 5.86
CA TRP A 457 12.60 1.91 5.53
C TRP A 457 11.66 2.32 6.66
N LEU A 458 10.55 2.97 6.30
CA LEU A 458 9.50 3.36 7.23
C LEU A 458 8.14 2.95 6.70
N ARG A 459 7.36 2.27 7.55
CA ARG A 459 6.00 1.81 7.23
C ARG A 459 5.14 2.95 6.66
N GLY A 460 4.56 2.71 5.48
CA GLY A 460 3.72 3.67 4.76
C GLY A 460 4.47 4.74 3.95
N PHE A 461 5.77 4.93 4.19
CA PHE A 461 6.63 5.81 3.39
C PHE A 461 7.67 5.03 2.57
N GLY A 462 7.83 3.73 2.81
CA GLY A 462 8.84 2.91 2.16
C GLY A 462 10.25 3.35 2.55
N ASN A 463 11.21 3.16 1.64
CA ASN A 463 12.55 3.69 1.83
C ASN A 463 12.51 5.22 1.88
N LEU A 464 12.89 5.77 3.02
CA LEU A 464 12.76 7.19 3.35
C LEU A 464 14.14 7.77 3.64
N ILE A 465 14.44 8.92 3.02
CA ILE A 465 15.61 9.73 3.37
C ILE A 465 15.15 11.12 3.81
N ILE A 466 15.74 11.62 4.89
CA ILE A 466 15.47 12.95 5.45
C ILE A 466 16.78 13.74 5.47
N VAL A 467 16.74 14.94 4.88
CA VAL A 467 17.86 15.87 4.83
C VAL A 467 17.55 17.09 5.69
N ASP A 468 18.40 17.37 6.66
CA ASP A 468 18.38 18.59 7.47
C ASP A 468 19.20 19.68 6.77
N HIS A 469 18.57 20.84 6.55
CA HIS A 469 19.17 22.00 5.90
C HIS A 469 19.57 23.10 6.91
N GLY A 470 19.41 22.83 8.21
CA GLY A 470 19.62 23.79 9.29
C GLY A 470 18.42 24.72 9.50
N ASN A 471 18.45 25.48 10.60
CA ASN A 471 17.35 26.37 11.03
C ASN A 471 15.99 25.64 11.06
N GLU A 472 15.98 24.38 11.52
CA GLU A 472 14.78 23.54 11.65
C GLU A 472 14.07 23.23 10.32
N TYR A 473 14.72 23.45 9.18
CA TYR A 473 14.21 23.05 7.86
C TYR A 473 14.66 21.64 7.50
N MET A 474 13.70 20.79 7.15
CA MET A 474 13.96 19.42 6.71
C MET A 474 13.23 19.12 5.42
N THR A 475 13.84 18.34 4.55
CA THR A 475 13.19 17.76 3.38
C THR A 475 13.13 16.25 3.51
N ILE A 476 12.02 15.68 3.08
CA ILE A 476 11.69 14.27 3.23
C ILE A 476 11.43 13.71 1.84
N TYR A 477 12.07 12.58 1.53
CA TYR A 477 12.00 11.89 0.25
C TYR A 477 11.63 10.44 0.54
N GLY A 478 10.42 10.02 0.17
CA GLY A 478 9.89 8.67 0.42
C GLY A 478 9.46 7.94 -0.84
N ASN A 479 9.10 6.66 -0.68
CA ASN A 479 8.79 5.67 -1.72
C ASN A 479 9.99 5.30 -2.60
N ASN A 480 11.21 5.57 -2.16
CA ASN A 480 12.39 5.33 -2.97
C ASN A 480 12.60 3.82 -3.20
N GLN A 481 13.08 3.42 -4.37
CA GLN A 481 13.56 2.06 -4.61
C GLN A 481 14.86 1.79 -3.83
N ALA A 482 15.75 2.77 -3.79
CA ALA A 482 17.05 2.66 -3.12
C ALA A 482 17.46 3.98 -2.46
N LEU A 483 18.15 3.88 -1.33
CA LEU A 483 18.76 5.01 -0.64
C LEU A 483 20.25 5.01 -0.94
N LEU A 484 20.76 6.08 -1.55
CA LEU A 484 22.15 6.15 -2.02
C LEU A 484 23.08 6.88 -1.03
N LYS A 485 22.51 7.48 0.02
CA LYS A 485 23.23 8.15 1.11
C LYS A 485 22.90 7.52 2.46
N ARG A 486 23.78 7.73 3.43
CA ARG A 486 23.69 7.20 4.79
C ARG A 486 23.46 8.32 5.80
N PRO A 487 22.89 8.03 6.99
CA PRO A 487 22.79 9.02 8.06
C PRO A 487 24.17 9.58 8.40
N GLY A 488 24.27 10.90 8.49
CA GLY A 488 25.51 11.64 8.71
C GLY A 488 26.14 12.21 7.45
N ASP A 489 25.83 11.69 6.25
CA ASP A 489 26.40 12.17 4.99
C ASP A 489 26.03 13.63 4.73
N VAL A 490 27.00 14.41 4.27
CA VAL A 490 26.77 15.77 3.78
C VAL A 490 26.39 15.70 2.31
N VAL A 491 25.30 16.36 1.94
CA VAL A 491 24.80 16.42 0.58
C VAL A 491 24.77 17.85 0.08
N LYS A 492 25.04 18.01 -1.20
CA LYS A 492 24.93 19.26 -1.94
C LYS A 492 23.60 19.30 -2.70
N ALA A 493 23.14 20.50 -3.07
CA ALA A 493 22.05 20.62 -4.03
C ALA A 493 22.44 19.88 -5.32
N GLY A 494 21.53 19.10 -5.89
CA GLY A 494 21.80 18.31 -7.10
C GLY A 494 22.48 16.96 -6.89
N ASP A 495 22.99 16.66 -5.70
CA ASP A 495 23.53 15.33 -5.43
C ASP A 495 22.44 14.27 -5.52
N ILE A 496 22.77 13.14 -6.12
CA ILE A 496 21.87 11.98 -6.17
C ILE A 496 21.83 11.37 -4.75
N ILE A 497 20.63 11.31 -4.17
CA ILE A 497 20.41 10.84 -2.81
C ILE A 497 19.63 9.52 -2.73
N ALA A 498 18.85 9.22 -3.76
CA ALA A 498 18.00 8.03 -3.84
C ALA A 498 17.59 7.75 -5.29
N ASN A 499 16.95 6.60 -5.52
CA ASN A 499 16.25 6.27 -6.76
C ASN A 499 14.75 6.17 -6.51
N ALA A 500 13.93 6.73 -7.40
CA ALA A 500 12.46 6.70 -7.30
C ALA A 500 11.92 5.27 -7.42
N GLY A 501 10.80 4.98 -6.76
CA GLY A 501 10.20 3.65 -6.77
C GLY A 501 8.81 3.63 -6.17
N ASN A 502 8.40 2.48 -5.67
CA ASN A 502 7.11 2.29 -5.01
C ASN A 502 7.20 1.48 -3.70
N SER A 503 8.34 1.54 -3.02
CA SER A 503 8.62 0.78 -1.78
C SER A 503 7.66 1.07 -0.62
N GLY A 504 6.93 2.19 -0.68
CA GLY A 504 5.87 2.53 0.28
C GLY A 504 4.52 1.89 0.01
N GLY A 505 4.43 0.97 -0.97
CA GLY A 505 3.20 0.24 -1.30
C GLY A 505 2.23 0.98 -2.23
N ASN A 506 2.71 1.96 -2.99
CA ASN A 506 1.91 2.63 -4.02
C ASN A 506 1.84 1.79 -5.29
N GLU A 507 0.71 1.84 -6.01
CA GLU A 507 0.56 1.15 -7.30
C GLU A 507 1.48 1.73 -8.38
N GLN A 508 1.77 3.04 -8.29
CA GLN A 508 2.61 3.76 -9.23
C GLN A 508 3.97 4.07 -8.60
N SER A 509 5.02 3.96 -9.42
CA SER A 509 6.36 4.43 -9.06
C SER A 509 6.42 5.97 -9.04
N GLY A 510 7.16 6.50 -8.09
CA GLY A 510 7.39 7.94 -7.94
C GLY A 510 8.07 8.29 -6.63
N LEU A 511 8.03 9.58 -6.32
CA LEU A 511 8.61 10.14 -5.10
C LEU A 511 7.51 10.81 -4.28
N TYR A 512 7.46 10.45 -3.00
CA TYR A 512 6.80 11.29 -2.00
C TYR A 512 7.78 12.36 -1.53
N PHE A 513 7.41 13.62 -1.69
CA PHE A 513 8.25 14.76 -1.30
C PHE A 513 7.52 15.68 -0.33
N GLU A 514 8.19 16.03 0.76
CA GLU A 514 7.65 16.90 1.81
C GLU A 514 8.74 17.84 2.33
N ILE A 515 8.34 19.06 2.68
CA ILE A 515 9.20 20.04 3.34
C ILE A 515 8.60 20.37 4.70
N ARG A 516 9.45 20.38 5.73
CA ARG A 516 9.09 20.71 7.11
C ARG A 516 9.88 21.90 7.61
N HIS A 517 9.24 22.69 8.46
CA HIS A 517 9.88 23.72 9.28
C HIS A 517 9.32 23.59 10.70
N GLN A 518 10.19 23.50 11.70
CA GLN A 518 9.80 23.34 13.11
C GLN A 518 8.88 22.12 13.35
N GLY A 519 9.16 21.02 12.64
CA GLY A 519 8.38 19.78 12.72
C GLY A 519 7.02 19.80 12.02
N ARG A 520 6.59 20.93 11.44
CA ARG A 520 5.32 21.03 10.70
C ARG A 520 5.56 21.01 9.20
N ALA A 521 4.77 20.19 8.50
CA ALA A 521 4.75 20.13 7.04
C ALA A 521 4.07 21.37 6.45
N PHE A 522 4.61 21.91 5.37
CA PHE A 522 3.99 22.99 4.60
C PHE A 522 4.06 22.69 3.10
N ASP A 523 3.28 23.42 2.28
CA ASP A 523 3.16 23.17 0.85
C ASP A 523 4.51 23.35 0.10
N PRO A 524 5.11 22.25 -0.42
CA PRO A 524 6.36 22.30 -1.16
C PRO A 524 6.25 23.13 -2.45
N ILE A 525 5.08 23.19 -3.08
CA ILE A 525 4.90 23.88 -4.36
C ILE A 525 5.12 25.38 -4.21
N SER A 526 4.82 25.95 -3.04
CA SER A 526 5.08 27.38 -2.76
C SER A 526 6.57 27.73 -2.67
N TRP A 527 7.45 26.73 -2.63
CA TRP A 527 8.90 26.90 -2.58
C TRP A 527 9.59 26.57 -3.90
N VAL A 528 8.90 25.92 -4.82
CA VAL A 528 9.48 25.35 -6.03
C VAL A 528 9.08 26.16 -7.25
N THR A 529 10.03 26.36 -8.16
CA THR A 529 9.78 26.87 -9.51
C THR A 529 9.59 25.70 -10.48
N THR A 530 8.41 25.62 -11.10
CA THR A 530 8.15 24.75 -12.26
C THR A 530 8.36 25.59 -13.51
N ARG A 531 9.57 25.59 -14.05
CA ARG A 531 9.91 26.25 -15.32
C ARG A 531 10.53 25.27 -16.28
#